data_AF-A0A382C6I4-F1
#
_entry.id   AF-A0A382C6I4-F1
#
_cell.length_a   1.000
_cell.length_b   1.000
_cell.length_c   1.000
_cell.angle_alpha   90.00
_cell.angle_beta   90.00
_cell.angle_gamma   90.00
#
_symmetry.space_group_name_H-M   'P 1'
#
loop_
_entity.id
_entity.type
_entity.pdbx_description
1 polymer ?
#
loop_
_entity_poly.entity_id
_entity_poly.type
_entity_poly.pdbx_seq_one_letter_code
_entity_poly.pdbx_strand_id
1 'polypeptide(L)'
;MNYGLFPGGKKIRSKILIDIGKIFNVNYNNLIKIGAAVECVHAYSLIHDDLPCMDNDYIRRGKPSTHIKFDEATAVLAGNSLLALSFEILSDNKLNLDQKTKNELINKLSEFAGHMGIAGGQFLDLDFEKKKIPLKKIIDMQLKKTGRLFCFCCVVPAIIAKKNIKIIKKFEAIGSDIGLLFQITDDLIDYKGDSKKAGKKTSKDQKQGKANLISLLGYNNAVIYGKNLKLKIQKKLKNYGKKSNNLSETLEYFLYRNK
;
A
#
# COMPACT_ATOMS: atom_id res chain seq x y z
N MET A 1 -16.33 -4.85 -10.57
CA MET A 1 -15.33 -5.37 -9.59
C MET A 1 -14.19 -6.15 -10.25
N ASN A 2 -14.46 -7.29 -10.91
CA ASN A 2 -13.42 -8.16 -11.50
C ASN A 2 -12.40 -7.42 -12.38
N TYR A 3 -12.88 -6.50 -13.23
CA TYR A 3 -12.03 -5.69 -14.09
C TYR A 3 -11.05 -4.77 -13.33
N GLY A 4 -11.41 -4.21 -12.17
CA GLY A 4 -10.47 -3.38 -11.41
C GLY A 4 -9.53 -4.18 -10.51
N LEU A 5 -9.95 -5.39 -10.11
CA LEU A 5 -9.22 -6.24 -9.17
C LEU A 5 -8.14 -7.11 -9.83
N PHE A 6 -8.50 -7.80 -10.93
CA PHE A 6 -7.70 -8.89 -11.49
C PHE A 6 -6.65 -8.51 -12.53
N PRO A 7 -6.78 -7.44 -13.34
CA PRO A 7 -5.74 -7.11 -14.31
C PRO A 7 -4.42 -6.79 -13.59
N GLY A 8 -3.46 -7.70 -13.74
CA GLY A 8 -2.10 -7.56 -13.24
C GLY A 8 -1.99 -7.19 -11.75
N GLY A 9 -0.90 -6.52 -11.43
CA GLY A 9 -0.56 -6.13 -10.06
C GLY A 9 0.37 -7.15 -9.40
N LYS A 10 1.41 -6.66 -8.75
CA LYS A 10 2.50 -7.47 -8.18
C LYS A 10 2.09 -8.23 -6.91
N LYS A 11 0.86 -8.00 -6.41
CA LYS A 11 0.30 -8.55 -5.16
C LYS A 11 1.28 -8.42 -3.98
N ILE A 12 2.01 -7.31 -3.96
CA ILE A 12 3.10 -7.04 -3.02
C ILE A 12 2.57 -7.00 -1.57
N ARG A 13 1.39 -6.41 -1.35
CA ARG A 13 0.77 -6.33 -0.01
C ARG A 13 0.47 -7.73 0.52
N SER A 14 -0.14 -8.58 -0.31
CA SER A 14 -0.37 -9.99 0.00
C SER A 14 0.93 -10.76 0.25
N LYS A 15 2.00 -10.50 -0.52
CA LYS A 15 3.31 -11.12 -0.30
C LYS A 15 3.92 -10.74 1.06
N ILE A 16 3.85 -9.46 1.44
CA ILE A 16 4.30 -8.99 2.76
C ILE A 16 3.51 -9.66 3.89
N LEU A 17 2.18 -9.74 3.75
CA LEU A 17 1.32 -10.44 4.71
C LEU A 17 1.74 -11.90 4.88
N ILE A 18 2.00 -12.61 3.77
CA ILE A 18 2.43 -14.01 3.79
C ILE A 18 3.82 -14.16 4.44
N ASP A 19 4.78 -13.30 4.07
CA ASP A 19 6.14 -13.36 4.60
C ASP A 19 6.18 -13.15 6.12
N ILE A 20 5.37 -12.21 6.62
CA ILE A 20 5.24 -11.96 8.06
C ILE A 20 4.44 -13.07 8.73
N GLY A 21 3.45 -13.62 8.03
CA GLY A 21 2.77 -14.86 8.42
C GLY A 21 3.73 -16.00 8.72
N LYS A 22 4.76 -16.20 7.88
CA LYS A 22 5.80 -17.21 8.11
C LYS A 22 6.64 -16.94 9.36
N ILE A 23 6.93 -15.68 9.68
CA ILE A 23 7.66 -15.32 10.93
C ILE A 23 6.89 -15.81 12.16
N PHE A 24 5.56 -15.71 12.11
CA PHE A 24 4.67 -16.05 13.22
C PHE A 24 4.01 -17.42 13.12
N ASN A 25 4.39 -18.24 12.13
CA ASN A 25 3.79 -19.56 11.86
C ASN A 25 2.25 -19.51 11.66
N VAL A 26 1.72 -18.46 11.04
CA VAL A 26 0.29 -18.34 10.76
C VAL A 26 -0.10 -19.25 9.58
N ASN A 27 -1.26 -19.89 9.68
CA ASN A 27 -1.77 -20.78 8.64
C ASN A 27 -1.93 -20.04 7.29
N TYR A 28 -1.37 -20.62 6.24
CA TYR A 28 -1.35 -20.03 4.89
C TYR A 28 -2.75 -19.80 4.31
N ASN A 29 -3.70 -20.71 4.53
CA ASN A 29 -5.06 -20.57 4.01
C ASN A 29 -5.80 -19.37 4.61
N ASN A 30 -5.54 -19.07 5.90
CA ASN A 30 -6.06 -17.86 6.54
C ASN A 30 -5.38 -16.60 5.96
N LEU A 31 -4.07 -16.64 5.72
CA LEU A 31 -3.34 -15.51 5.12
C LEU A 31 -3.81 -15.20 3.69
N ILE A 32 -4.18 -16.21 2.90
CA ILE A 32 -4.68 -16.01 1.53
C ILE A 32 -6.06 -15.33 1.54
N LYS A 33 -6.96 -15.76 2.42
CA LYS A 33 -8.28 -15.11 2.58
C LYS A 33 -8.12 -13.65 3.01
N ILE A 34 -7.28 -13.38 4.01
CA ILE A 34 -7.03 -12.01 4.46
C ILE A 34 -6.31 -11.20 3.37
N GLY A 35 -5.41 -11.82 2.61
CA GLY A 35 -4.77 -11.20 1.45
C GLY A 35 -5.79 -10.78 0.40
N ALA A 36 -6.82 -11.59 0.15
CA ALA A 36 -7.91 -11.22 -0.75
C ALA A 36 -8.66 -9.96 -0.27
N ALA A 37 -8.94 -9.85 1.04
CA ALA A 37 -9.53 -8.63 1.62
C ALA A 37 -8.63 -7.41 1.41
N VAL A 38 -7.31 -7.55 1.64
CA VAL A 38 -6.33 -6.49 1.41
C VAL A 38 -6.28 -6.05 -0.05
N GLU A 39 -6.33 -6.99 -1.00
CA GLU A 39 -6.32 -6.68 -2.42
C GLU A 39 -7.65 -6.07 -2.89
N CYS A 40 -8.77 -6.39 -2.24
CA CYS A 40 -10.04 -5.67 -2.45
C CYS A 40 -9.93 -4.21 -2.00
N VAL A 41 -9.36 -3.97 -0.81
CA VAL A 41 -9.07 -2.61 -0.32
C VAL A 41 -8.17 -1.84 -1.29
N HIS A 42 -7.08 -2.47 -1.73
CA HIS A 42 -6.17 -1.84 -2.68
C HIS A 42 -6.83 -1.58 -4.05
N ALA A 43 -7.66 -2.51 -4.53
CA ALA A 43 -8.32 -2.35 -5.82
C ALA A 43 -9.37 -1.24 -5.78
N TYR A 44 -10.20 -1.14 -4.72
CA TYR A 44 -11.13 -0.02 -4.63
C TYR A 44 -10.39 1.30 -4.63
N SER A 45 -9.29 1.40 -3.87
CA SER A 45 -8.60 2.67 -3.70
C SER A 45 -8.09 3.19 -5.04
N LEU A 46 -7.58 2.29 -5.89
CA LEU A 46 -7.15 2.65 -7.26
C LEU A 46 -8.32 2.99 -8.18
N ILE A 47 -9.43 2.24 -8.11
CA ILE A 47 -10.61 2.51 -8.94
C ILE A 47 -11.16 3.92 -8.67
N HIS A 48 -11.22 4.31 -7.40
CA HIS A 48 -11.68 5.64 -7.01
C HIS A 48 -10.64 6.72 -7.30
N ASP A 49 -9.36 6.47 -7.03
CA ASP A 49 -8.25 7.40 -7.35
C ASP A 49 -8.23 7.79 -8.85
N ASP A 50 -8.61 6.87 -9.74
CA ASP A 50 -8.69 7.12 -11.19
C ASP A 50 -9.87 8.02 -11.63
N LEU A 51 -10.88 8.27 -10.79
CA LEU A 51 -12.11 8.99 -11.20
C LEU A 51 -11.84 10.44 -11.67
N PRO A 52 -12.73 11.04 -12.49
CA PRO A 52 -12.56 12.42 -12.97
C PRO A 52 -12.46 13.48 -11.87
N CYS A 53 -13.12 13.26 -10.73
CA CYS A 53 -13.06 14.16 -9.57
C CYS A 53 -11.83 13.94 -8.67
N MET A 54 -10.97 12.98 -9.03
CA MET A 54 -9.74 12.61 -8.33
C MET A 54 -8.54 12.86 -9.27
N ASP A 55 -7.76 11.84 -9.63
CA ASP A 55 -6.58 12.01 -10.49
C ASP A 55 -6.94 12.08 -11.98
N ASN A 56 -8.18 11.73 -12.36
CA ASN A 56 -8.70 11.73 -13.73
C ASN A 56 -7.81 10.93 -14.70
N ASP A 57 -7.38 9.74 -14.26
CA ASP A 57 -6.45 8.90 -14.99
C ASP A 57 -7.17 7.96 -15.97
N TYR A 58 -6.79 8.01 -17.25
CA TYR A 58 -7.42 7.21 -18.31
C TYR A 58 -6.91 5.76 -18.40
N ILE A 59 -5.73 5.47 -17.83
CA ILE A 59 -5.05 4.17 -17.98
C ILE A 59 -4.55 3.69 -16.62
N ARG A 60 -4.90 2.45 -16.26
CA ARG A 60 -4.41 1.76 -15.07
C ARG A 60 -3.92 0.37 -15.42
N ARG A 61 -2.69 0.02 -15.00
CA ARG A 61 -2.05 -1.28 -15.25
C ARG A 61 -2.05 -1.70 -16.73
N GLY A 62 -1.83 -0.74 -17.63
CA GLY A 62 -1.77 -0.96 -19.07
C GLY A 62 -3.12 -1.20 -19.76
N LYS A 63 -4.24 -0.94 -19.06
CA LYS A 63 -5.60 -1.01 -19.61
C LYS A 63 -6.35 0.30 -19.34
N PRO A 64 -7.45 0.60 -20.05
CA PRO A 64 -8.32 1.72 -19.68
C PRO A 64 -8.73 1.63 -18.20
N SER A 65 -8.73 2.75 -17.49
CA SER A 65 -9.21 2.81 -16.12
C SER A 65 -10.69 2.42 -16.06
N THR A 66 -11.19 2.07 -14.85
CA THR A 66 -12.52 1.47 -14.71
C THR A 66 -13.63 2.40 -15.21
N HIS A 67 -13.53 3.71 -14.94
CA HIS A 67 -14.53 4.68 -15.37
C HIS A 67 -14.51 4.91 -16.89
N ILE A 68 -13.36 4.75 -17.54
CA ILE A 68 -13.24 4.82 -19.01
C ILE A 68 -13.77 3.56 -19.68
N LYS A 69 -13.54 2.39 -19.08
CA LYS A 69 -14.00 1.12 -19.66
C LYS A 69 -15.51 0.95 -19.58
N PHE A 70 -16.12 1.47 -18.52
CA PHE A 70 -17.55 1.38 -18.24
C PHE A 70 -18.10 2.80 -18.17
N ASP A 71 -18.36 3.29 -16.96
CA ASP A 71 -18.79 4.66 -16.66
C ASP A 71 -18.42 5.01 -15.21
N GLU A 72 -18.61 6.26 -14.81
CA GLU A 72 -18.31 6.74 -13.46
C GLU A 72 -19.15 6.03 -12.38
N ALA A 73 -20.46 5.86 -12.62
CA ALA A 73 -21.36 5.22 -11.67
C ALA A 73 -20.93 3.77 -11.35
N THR A 74 -20.57 3.01 -12.39
CA THR A 74 -20.06 1.65 -12.30
C THR A 74 -18.72 1.61 -11.57
N ALA A 75 -17.82 2.56 -11.83
CA ALA A 75 -16.55 2.65 -11.12
C ALA A 75 -16.76 2.94 -9.62
N VAL A 76 -17.63 3.89 -9.28
CA VAL A 76 -17.99 4.22 -7.90
C VAL A 76 -18.55 2.99 -7.18
N LEU A 77 -19.58 2.36 -7.76
CA LEU A 77 -20.25 1.19 -7.18
C LEU A 77 -19.31 -0.02 -7.07
N ALA A 78 -18.42 -0.23 -8.05
CA ALA A 78 -17.43 -1.30 -8.00
C ALA A 78 -16.41 -1.08 -6.87
N GLY A 79 -15.96 0.16 -6.65
CA GLY A 79 -15.09 0.48 -5.53
C GLY A 79 -15.79 0.27 -4.18
N ASN A 80 -17.00 0.79 -4.01
CA ASN A 80 -17.80 0.60 -2.79
C ASN A 80 -18.01 -0.88 -2.47
N SER A 81 -18.34 -1.68 -3.49
CA SER A 81 -18.57 -3.12 -3.34
C SER A 81 -17.29 -3.87 -2.97
N LEU A 82 -16.13 -3.49 -3.50
CA LEU A 82 -14.85 -4.09 -3.11
C LEU A 82 -14.45 -3.73 -1.67
N LEU A 83 -14.72 -2.50 -1.23
CA LEU A 83 -14.54 -2.12 0.17
C LEU A 83 -15.45 -2.97 1.08
N ALA A 84 -16.74 -3.09 0.76
CA ALA A 84 -17.67 -3.92 1.53
C ALA A 84 -17.26 -5.40 1.56
N LEU A 85 -16.90 -5.96 0.40
CA LEU A 85 -16.43 -7.35 0.26
C LEU A 85 -15.19 -7.62 1.11
N SER A 86 -14.31 -6.64 1.30
CA SER A 86 -13.13 -6.81 2.16
C SER A 86 -13.50 -7.11 3.62
N PHE A 87 -14.58 -6.51 4.14
CA PHE A 87 -15.08 -6.79 5.48
C PHE A 87 -15.85 -8.11 5.54
N GLU A 88 -16.63 -8.41 4.49
CA GLU A 88 -17.32 -9.70 4.35
C GLU A 88 -16.33 -10.88 4.41
N ILE A 89 -15.20 -10.78 3.70
CA ILE A 89 -14.14 -11.81 3.75
C ILE A 89 -13.56 -11.99 5.15
N LEU A 90 -13.44 -10.92 5.94
CA LEU A 90 -12.91 -10.99 7.31
C LEU A 90 -13.94 -11.49 8.33
N SER A 91 -15.23 -11.31 8.09
CA SER A 91 -16.30 -11.81 8.95
C SER A 91 -16.72 -13.25 8.62
N ASP A 92 -16.45 -13.73 7.39
CA ASP A 92 -16.87 -15.05 6.90
C ASP A 92 -16.42 -16.20 7.82
N ASN A 93 -17.31 -17.16 8.06
CA ASN A 93 -17.08 -18.34 8.90
C ASN A 93 -15.97 -19.27 8.38
N LYS A 94 -15.72 -19.28 7.08
CA LYS A 94 -14.63 -20.01 6.41
C LYS A 94 -13.26 -19.43 6.76
N LEU A 95 -13.16 -18.19 7.26
CA LEU A 95 -11.93 -17.69 7.88
C LEU A 95 -11.82 -18.33 9.26
N ASN A 96 -11.01 -19.39 9.36
CA ASN A 96 -10.89 -20.22 10.56
C ASN A 96 -10.06 -19.51 11.65
N LEU A 97 -10.67 -18.51 12.28
CA LEU A 97 -10.15 -17.69 13.37
C LEU A 97 -11.25 -17.49 14.41
N ASP A 98 -10.87 -17.28 15.67
CA ASP A 98 -11.84 -16.96 16.72
C ASP A 98 -12.49 -15.58 16.52
N GLN A 99 -13.71 -15.40 17.02
CA GLN A 99 -14.50 -14.18 16.80
C GLN A 99 -13.80 -12.91 17.29
N LYS A 100 -13.06 -13.01 18.41
CA LYS A 100 -12.29 -11.89 18.96
C LYS A 100 -11.21 -11.44 17.98
N THR A 101 -10.46 -12.39 17.42
CA THR A 101 -9.45 -12.12 16.39
C THR A 101 -10.09 -11.50 15.16
N LYS A 102 -11.21 -12.06 14.63
CA LYS A 102 -11.91 -11.50 13.47
C LYS A 102 -12.34 -10.04 13.70
N ASN A 103 -12.96 -9.75 14.84
CA ASN A 103 -13.36 -8.40 15.21
C ASN A 103 -12.16 -7.44 15.27
N GLU A 104 -11.02 -7.90 15.81
CA GLU A 104 -9.79 -7.09 15.84
C GLU A 104 -9.26 -6.80 14.42
N LEU A 105 -9.29 -7.79 13.52
CA LEU A 105 -8.89 -7.58 12.12
C LEU A 105 -9.82 -6.60 11.38
N ILE A 106 -11.13 -6.73 11.57
CA ILE A 106 -12.14 -5.84 10.98
C ILE A 106 -11.93 -4.40 11.48
N ASN A 107 -11.76 -4.21 12.79
CA ASN A 107 -11.48 -2.91 13.39
C ASN A 107 -10.20 -2.28 12.81
N LYS A 108 -9.13 -3.08 12.69
CA LYS A 108 -7.86 -2.61 12.10
C LYS A 108 -7.98 -2.27 10.62
N LEU A 109 -8.72 -3.06 9.84
CA LEU A 109 -8.92 -2.77 8.42
C LEU A 109 -9.75 -1.50 8.24
N SER A 110 -10.80 -1.32 9.06
CA SER A 110 -11.63 -0.11 9.05
C SER A 110 -10.82 1.15 9.38
N GLU A 111 -9.98 1.09 10.42
CA GLU A 111 -9.07 2.19 10.78
C GLU A 111 -8.12 2.55 9.63
N PHE A 112 -7.52 1.54 9.01
CA PHE A 112 -6.48 1.73 7.99
C PHE A 112 -7.02 2.03 6.59
N ALA A 113 -8.25 1.61 6.26
CA ALA A 113 -8.92 1.98 5.02
C ALA A 113 -9.63 3.34 5.12
N GLY A 114 -10.11 3.71 6.31
CA GLY A 114 -10.91 4.91 6.53
C GLY A 114 -10.12 6.20 6.71
N HIS A 115 -10.73 7.15 7.42
CA HIS A 115 -10.24 8.53 7.60
C HIS A 115 -8.87 8.64 8.32
N MET A 116 -8.49 7.66 9.14
CA MET A 116 -7.17 7.63 9.79
C MET A 116 -6.09 6.99 8.90
N GLY A 117 -6.48 6.44 7.75
CA GLY A 117 -5.59 5.79 6.80
C GLY A 117 -5.85 6.20 5.36
N ILE A 118 -6.12 5.23 4.47
CA ILE A 118 -6.12 5.45 3.01
C ILE A 118 -6.99 6.65 2.62
N ALA A 119 -8.25 6.70 3.04
CA ALA A 119 -9.15 7.78 2.68
C ALA A 119 -8.68 9.15 3.21
N GLY A 120 -8.15 9.19 4.44
CA GLY A 120 -7.58 10.43 4.99
C GLY A 120 -6.29 10.87 4.29
N GLY A 121 -5.45 9.92 3.90
CA GLY A 121 -4.27 10.19 3.08
C GLY A 121 -4.64 10.71 1.70
N GLN A 122 -5.67 10.13 1.07
CA GLN A 122 -6.19 10.59 -0.21
C GLN A 122 -6.75 12.01 -0.12
N PHE A 123 -7.50 12.32 0.93
CA PHE A 123 -8.00 13.68 1.19
C PHE A 123 -6.84 14.68 1.31
N LEU A 124 -5.79 14.33 2.07
CA LEU A 124 -4.61 15.18 2.19
C LEU A 124 -3.86 15.35 0.87
N ASP A 125 -3.77 14.30 0.04
CA ASP A 125 -3.13 14.38 -1.28
C ASP A 125 -3.82 15.42 -2.16
N LEU A 126 -5.15 15.37 -2.25
CA LEU A 126 -5.96 16.35 -2.96
C LEU A 126 -5.85 17.76 -2.36
N ASP A 127 -5.92 17.88 -1.03
CA ASP A 127 -5.82 19.19 -0.37
C ASP A 127 -4.44 19.83 -0.58
N PHE A 128 -3.39 19.03 -0.74
CA PHE A 128 -2.02 19.51 -0.90
C PHE A 128 -1.70 19.96 -2.33
N GLU A 129 -2.53 19.63 -3.32
CA GLU A 129 -2.31 20.03 -4.70
C GLU A 129 -2.14 21.55 -4.84
N LYS A 130 -1.11 21.96 -5.59
CA LYS A 130 -0.77 23.37 -5.86
C LYS A 130 -0.42 24.19 -4.60
N LYS A 131 -0.21 23.56 -3.44
CA LYS A 131 0.22 24.20 -2.20
C LYS A 131 1.68 23.89 -1.89
N LYS A 132 2.37 24.83 -1.23
CA LYS A 132 3.70 24.57 -0.65
C LYS A 132 3.53 23.87 0.70
N ILE A 133 3.79 22.57 0.73
CA ILE A 133 3.61 21.75 1.93
C ILE A 133 4.97 21.32 2.50
N PRO A 134 5.20 21.45 3.83
CA PRO A 134 6.42 20.95 4.45
C PRO A 134 6.60 19.44 4.26
N LEU A 135 7.85 18.99 4.06
CA LEU A 135 8.21 17.58 3.88
C LEU A 135 7.57 16.65 4.92
N LYS A 136 7.53 17.06 6.20
CA LYS A 136 6.91 16.28 7.28
C LYS A 136 5.44 15.95 7.02
N LYS A 137 4.67 16.91 6.47
CA LYS A 137 3.25 16.71 6.15
C LYS A 137 3.07 15.80 4.93
N ILE A 138 3.95 15.90 3.95
CA ILE A 138 3.94 15.00 2.77
C ILE A 138 4.25 13.57 3.19
N ILE A 139 5.24 13.36 4.06
CA ILE A 139 5.53 12.04 4.63
C ILE A 139 4.32 11.51 5.41
N ASP A 140 3.66 12.33 6.23
CA ASP A 140 2.44 11.90 6.95
C ASP A 140 1.31 11.48 6.00
N MET A 141 1.07 12.26 4.95
CA MET A 141 0.12 11.92 3.90
C MET A 141 0.47 10.58 3.24
N GLN A 142 1.73 10.37 2.85
CA GLN A 142 2.17 9.12 2.20
C GLN A 142 2.07 7.90 3.14
N LEU A 143 2.39 8.08 4.41
CA LEU A 143 2.19 7.07 5.45
C LEU A 143 0.72 6.69 5.59
N LYS A 144 -0.21 7.62 5.37
CA LYS A 144 -1.66 7.36 5.36
C LYS A 144 -2.12 6.71 4.05
N LYS A 145 -1.94 7.38 2.91
CA LYS A 145 -2.42 6.98 1.57
C LYS A 145 -1.88 5.62 1.16
N THR A 146 -0.57 5.39 1.36
CA THR A 146 0.11 4.16 0.94
C THR A 146 0.47 3.27 2.12
N GLY A 147 0.98 3.84 3.21
CA GLY A 147 1.60 3.10 4.30
C GLY A 147 0.64 2.28 5.17
N ARG A 148 -0.57 2.76 5.46
CA ARG A 148 -1.48 2.09 6.40
C ARG A 148 -1.90 0.70 5.97
N LEU A 149 -2.04 0.45 4.67
CA LEU A 149 -2.34 -0.90 4.20
C LEU A 149 -1.16 -1.86 4.33
N PHE A 150 0.08 -1.37 4.25
CA PHE A 150 1.26 -2.15 4.62
C PHE A 150 1.33 -2.41 6.13
N CYS A 151 0.96 -1.43 6.95
CA CYS A 151 0.81 -1.63 8.40
C CYS A 151 -0.19 -2.75 8.70
N PHE A 152 -1.33 -2.79 8.01
CA PHE A 152 -2.28 -3.90 8.12
C PHE A 152 -1.60 -5.25 7.88
N CYS A 153 -0.91 -5.38 6.75
CA CYS A 153 -0.24 -6.62 6.34
C CYS A 153 0.81 -7.08 7.36
N CYS A 154 1.48 -6.14 8.03
CA CYS A 154 2.48 -6.45 9.04
C CYS A 154 1.89 -6.81 10.40
N VAL A 155 0.79 -6.16 10.79
CA VAL A 155 0.19 -6.31 12.12
C VAL A 155 -0.69 -7.56 12.21
N VAL A 156 -1.45 -7.87 11.16
CA VAL A 156 -2.42 -8.97 11.14
C VAL A 156 -1.82 -10.31 11.58
N PRO A 157 -0.65 -10.77 11.06
CA PRO A 157 -0.11 -12.05 11.49
C PRO A 157 0.32 -12.08 12.97
N ALA A 158 0.76 -10.93 13.51
CA ALA A 158 1.11 -10.82 14.92
C ALA A 158 -0.15 -10.92 15.82
N ILE A 159 -1.27 -10.35 15.38
CA ILE A 159 -2.57 -10.46 16.05
C ILE A 159 -3.05 -11.92 16.03
N ILE A 160 -3.04 -12.57 14.87
CA ILE A 160 -3.47 -13.98 14.74
C ILE A 160 -2.61 -14.90 15.62
N ALA A 161 -1.32 -14.64 15.71
CA ALA A 161 -0.39 -15.36 16.58
C ALA A 161 -0.43 -14.92 18.06
N LYS A 162 -1.45 -14.12 18.44
CA LYS A 162 -1.75 -13.64 19.79
C LYS A 162 -0.53 -13.02 20.48
N LYS A 163 0.27 -12.25 19.73
CA LYS A 163 1.44 -11.56 20.27
C LYS A 163 1.02 -10.37 21.11
N ASN A 164 1.86 -10.02 22.09
CA ASN A 164 1.60 -8.86 22.95
C ASN A 164 1.66 -7.53 22.17
N ILE A 165 1.12 -6.49 22.78
CA ILE A 165 1.04 -5.15 22.19
C ILE A 165 2.40 -4.57 21.77
N LYS A 166 3.49 -4.92 22.45
CA LYS A 166 4.84 -4.45 22.10
C LYS A 166 5.27 -5.00 20.73
N ILE A 167 4.98 -6.28 20.45
CA ILE A 167 5.27 -6.90 19.16
C ILE A 167 4.35 -6.36 18.06
N ILE A 168 3.06 -6.20 18.35
CA ILE A 168 2.09 -5.60 17.42
C ILE A 168 2.56 -4.20 16.99
N LYS A 169 2.88 -3.31 17.93
CA LYS A 169 3.40 -1.96 17.65
C LYS A 169 4.73 -1.99 16.90
N LYS A 170 5.61 -2.96 17.19
CA LYS A 170 6.86 -3.14 16.45
C LYS A 170 6.58 -3.45 14.97
N PHE A 171 5.64 -4.34 14.67
CA PHE A 171 5.28 -4.69 13.30
C PHE A 171 4.48 -3.59 12.59
N GLU A 172 3.70 -2.80 13.33
CA GLU A 172 3.10 -1.57 12.79
C GLU A 172 4.18 -0.59 12.32
N ALA A 173 5.19 -0.32 13.15
CA ALA A 173 6.31 0.54 12.77
C ALA A 173 7.15 -0.04 11.61
N ILE A 174 7.23 -1.36 11.48
CA ILE A 174 7.85 -2.01 10.31
C ILE A 174 6.98 -1.75 9.06
N GLY A 175 5.66 -1.91 9.15
CA GLY A 175 4.74 -1.62 8.06
C GLY A 175 4.81 -0.18 7.58
N SER A 176 4.92 0.79 8.49
CA SER A 176 5.12 2.21 8.13
C SER A 176 6.41 2.42 7.35
N ASP A 177 7.53 1.84 7.80
CA ASP A 177 8.81 1.93 7.11
C ASP A 177 8.76 1.25 5.72
N ILE A 178 8.07 0.09 5.61
CA ILE A 178 7.86 -0.62 4.34
C ILE A 178 7.01 0.20 3.37
N GLY A 179 5.94 0.82 3.86
CA GLY A 179 5.08 1.68 3.04
C GLY A 179 5.82 2.89 2.49
N LEU A 180 6.65 3.53 3.32
CA LEU A 180 7.48 4.64 2.88
C LEU A 180 8.57 4.21 1.89
N LEU A 181 9.18 3.05 2.12
CA LEU A 181 10.13 2.44 1.19
C LEU A 181 9.48 2.13 -0.18
N PHE A 182 8.23 1.64 -0.15
CA PHE A 182 7.48 1.37 -1.37
C PHE A 182 7.22 2.67 -2.15
N GLN A 183 6.75 3.72 -1.48
CA GLN A 183 6.44 5.01 -2.11
C GLN A 183 7.69 5.66 -2.72
N ILE A 184 8.80 5.73 -1.98
CA ILE A 184 10.02 6.34 -2.52
C ILE A 184 10.56 5.57 -3.72
N THR A 185 10.32 4.25 -3.76
CA THR A 185 10.72 3.45 -4.90
C THR A 185 9.81 3.69 -6.11
N ASP A 186 8.49 3.82 -5.91
CA ASP A 186 7.57 4.20 -6.99
C ASP A 186 7.98 5.56 -7.59
N ASP A 187 8.19 6.58 -6.75
CA ASP A 187 8.66 7.89 -7.19
C ASP A 187 9.98 7.78 -8.01
N LEU A 188 10.93 6.94 -7.57
CA LEU A 188 12.21 6.73 -8.27
C LEU A 188 12.06 6.02 -9.62
N ILE A 189 11.10 5.11 -9.73
CA ILE A 189 10.79 4.41 -10.99
C ILE A 189 10.15 5.39 -11.96
N ASP A 190 9.19 6.20 -11.49
CA ASP A 190 8.49 7.19 -12.31
C ASP A 190 9.48 8.23 -12.84
N TYR A 191 10.36 8.76 -11.98
CA TYR A 191 11.42 9.69 -12.39
C TYR A 191 12.36 9.10 -13.47
N LYS A 192 12.74 7.82 -13.37
CA LYS A 192 13.58 7.14 -14.37
C LYS A 192 12.83 6.82 -15.67
N GLY A 193 11.55 6.46 -15.56
CA GLY A 193 10.69 6.20 -16.71
C GLY A 193 10.49 7.47 -17.53
N ASP A 194 10.27 8.58 -16.84
CA ASP A 194 10.19 9.90 -17.43
C ASP A 194 11.52 10.33 -18.02
N SER A 195 12.66 10.16 -17.35
CA SER A 195 13.95 10.53 -17.94
C SER A 195 14.28 9.76 -19.23
N LYS A 196 13.90 8.47 -19.33
CA LYS A 196 14.04 7.67 -20.55
C LYS A 196 13.09 8.11 -21.67
N LYS A 197 11.87 8.52 -21.34
CA LYS A 197 10.92 9.11 -22.30
C LYS A 197 11.29 10.55 -22.66
N ALA A 198 11.99 11.25 -21.77
CA ALA A 198 12.30 12.67 -21.83
C ALA A 198 13.58 12.99 -22.63
N GLY A 199 13.80 12.28 -23.75
CA GLY A 199 14.50 12.88 -24.90
C GLY A 199 13.88 14.23 -25.34
N LYS A 200 12.67 14.55 -24.85
CA LYS A 200 12.11 15.90 -24.65
C LYS A 200 11.41 15.98 -23.28
N LYS A 201 11.72 16.99 -22.45
CA LYS A 201 11.14 17.26 -21.11
C LYS A 201 9.65 16.88 -21.03
N THR A 202 9.29 15.80 -20.35
CA THR A 202 7.88 15.44 -20.14
C THR A 202 7.31 16.18 -18.94
N SER A 203 6.46 17.16 -19.24
CA SER A 203 5.78 18.07 -18.33
C SER A 203 4.56 17.45 -17.63
N LYS A 204 4.58 16.16 -17.27
CA LYS A 204 3.41 15.52 -16.63
C LYS A 204 3.37 15.77 -15.12
N ASP A 205 4.49 15.61 -14.43
CA ASP A 205 4.57 15.95 -12.99
C ASP A 205 4.55 17.47 -12.73
N GLN A 206 5.04 18.28 -13.68
CA GLN A 206 4.91 19.74 -13.59
C GLN A 206 3.48 20.25 -13.80
N LYS A 207 2.58 19.48 -14.41
CA LYS A 207 1.20 19.93 -14.71
C LYS A 207 0.21 19.71 -13.56
N GLN A 208 0.44 18.75 -12.67
CA GLN A 208 -0.45 18.52 -11.51
C GLN A 208 0.08 19.14 -10.21
N GLY A 209 1.37 19.50 -10.12
CA GLY A 209 1.89 20.17 -8.92
C GLY A 209 1.87 19.31 -7.65
N LYS A 210 1.81 17.98 -7.79
CA LYS A 210 1.89 17.05 -6.66
C LYS A 210 3.30 17.04 -6.08
N ALA A 211 3.40 17.19 -4.76
CA ALA A 211 4.66 17.20 -4.06
C ALA A 211 5.11 15.75 -3.76
N ASN A 212 5.97 15.19 -4.63
CA ASN A 212 6.52 13.84 -4.45
C ASN A 212 7.85 13.86 -3.66
N LEU A 213 8.29 12.72 -3.11
CA LEU A 213 9.47 12.68 -2.24
C LEU A 213 10.76 13.07 -2.97
N ILE A 214 10.83 12.82 -4.28
CA ILE A 214 12.00 13.19 -5.11
C ILE A 214 12.09 14.70 -5.28
N SER A 215 10.99 15.39 -5.53
CA SER A 215 10.97 16.86 -5.66
C SER A 215 11.46 17.56 -4.40
N LEU A 216 11.29 16.92 -3.23
CA LEU A 216 11.68 17.48 -1.93
C LEU A 216 13.11 17.10 -1.52
N LEU A 217 13.49 15.84 -1.73
CA LEU A 217 14.78 15.32 -1.27
C LEU A 217 15.88 15.48 -2.32
N GLY A 218 15.52 15.49 -3.60
CA GLY A 218 16.42 15.26 -4.72
C GLY A 218 16.72 13.78 -4.94
N TYR A 219 17.00 13.40 -6.20
CA TYR A 219 17.16 12.00 -6.61
C TYR A 219 18.21 11.22 -5.79
N ASN A 220 19.42 11.78 -5.60
CA ASN A 220 20.49 11.09 -4.87
C ASN A 220 20.12 10.84 -3.41
N ASN A 221 19.53 11.84 -2.74
CA ASN A 221 19.08 11.70 -1.36
C ASN A 221 17.91 10.71 -1.24
N ALA A 222 17.00 10.68 -2.23
CA ALA A 222 15.91 9.71 -2.25
C ALA A 222 16.44 8.26 -2.35
N VAL A 223 17.46 8.02 -3.19
CA VAL A 223 18.13 6.70 -3.28
C VAL A 223 18.79 6.32 -1.94
N ILE A 224 19.52 7.25 -1.32
CA ILE A 224 20.16 7.02 -0.01
C ILE A 224 19.10 6.73 1.06
N TYR A 225 18.01 7.49 1.07
CA TYR A 225 16.91 7.34 2.02
C TYR A 225 16.24 5.96 1.90
N GLY A 226 15.96 5.50 0.67
CA GLY A 226 15.44 4.15 0.43
C GLY A 226 16.36 3.04 0.94
N LYS A 227 17.68 3.15 0.70
CA LYS A 227 18.68 2.20 1.23
C LYS A 227 18.69 2.20 2.76
N ASN A 228 18.63 3.37 3.39
CA ASN A 228 18.61 3.50 4.85
C ASN A 228 17.33 2.92 5.47
N LEU A 229 16.18 3.12 4.84
CA LEU A 229 14.91 2.48 5.25
C LEU A 229 15.00 0.96 5.19
N LYS A 230 15.54 0.38 4.10
CA LYS A 230 15.75 -1.07 4.01
C LYS A 230 16.61 -1.58 5.17
N LEU A 231 17.76 -0.96 5.41
CA LEU A 231 18.67 -1.36 6.49
C LEU A 231 17.99 -1.25 7.87
N LYS A 232 17.20 -0.20 8.10
CA LYS A 232 16.41 -0.02 9.32
C LYS A 232 15.41 -1.17 9.51
N ILE A 233 14.69 -1.56 8.47
CA ILE A 233 13.73 -2.68 8.51
C ILE A 233 14.46 -4.00 8.79
N GLN A 234 15.55 -4.28 8.07
CA GLN A 234 16.35 -5.50 8.26
C GLN A 234 16.90 -5.62 9.68
N LYS A 235 17.39 -4.53 10.28
CA LYS A 235 17.83 -4.51 11.69
C LYS A 235 16.69 -4.89 12.64
N LYS A 236 15.47 -4.38 12.43
CA LYS A 236 14.30 -4.74 13.26
C LYS A 236 13.90 -6.22 13.13
N LEU A 237 14.22 -6.85 12.00
CA LEU A 237 13.90 -8.24 11.68
C LEU A 237 14.98 -9.25 12.09
N LYS A 238 16.17 -8.80 12.48
CA LYS A 238 17.33 -9.66 12.80
C LYS A 238 17.01 -10.75 13.84
N ASN A 239 16.21 -10.42 14.85
CA ASN A 239 15.85 -11.34 15.93
C ASN A 239 14.92 -12.49 15.50
N TYR A 240 14.40 -12.48 14.28
CA TYR A 240 13.55 -13.56 13.75
C TYR A 240 14.32 -14.58 12.89
N GLY A 241 15.64 -14.40 12.74
CA GLY A 241 16.54 -15.34 12.07
C GLY A 241 16.08 -15.70 10.65
N LYS A 242 16.26 -16.96 10.26
CA LYS A 242 15.94 -17.46 8.90
C LYS A 242 14.48 -17.23 8.50
N LYS A 243 13.54 -17.08 9.45
CA LYS A 243 12.12 -16.86 9.14
C LYS A 243 11.85 -15.51 8.48
N SER A 244 12.72 -14.51 8.68
CA SER A 244 12.60 -13.19 8.05
C SER A 244 13.31 -13.07 6.69
N ASN A 245 13.94 -14.15 6.19
CA ASN A 245 14.64 -14.14 4.91
C ASN A 245 13.69 -13.81 3.75
N ASN A 246 12.51 -14.45 3.69
CA ASN A 246 11.51 -14.18 2.64
C ASN A 246 11.12 -12.70 2.58
N LEU A 247 10.93 -12.07 3.75
CA LEU A 247 10.62 -10.65 3.82
C LEU A 247 11.81 -9.81 3.34
N SER A 248 13.02 -10.19 3.73
CA SER A 248 14.24 -9.49 3.30
C SER A 248 14.42 -9.53 1.78
N GLU A 249 14.16 -10.67 1.14
CA GLU A 249 14.15 -10.81 -0.32
C GLU A 249 13.06 -9.95 -0.98
N THR A 250 11.86 -9.90 -0.40
CA THR A 250 10.79 -9.01 -0.87
C THR A 250 11.19 -7.54 -0.81
N LEU A 251 11.89 -7.11 0.26
CA LEU A 251 12.39 -5.74 0.39
C LEU A 251 13.53 -5.43 -0.59
N GLU A 252 14.36 -6.42 -0.92
CA GLU A 252 15.36 -6.29 -1.99
C GLU A 252 14.67 -6.06 -3.33
N TYR A 253 13.67 -6.88 -3.64
CA TYR A 253 12.87 -6.72 -4.86
C TYR A 253 12.21 -5.34 -4.95
N PHE A 254 11.75 -4.75 -3.83
CA PHE A 254 11.15 -3.41 -3.84
C PHE A 254 12.10 -2.37 -4.44
N LEU A 255 13.36 -2.33 -3.98
CA LEU A 255 14.33 -1.29 -4.37
C LEU A 255 14.81 -1.40 -5.82
N TYR A 256 14.86 -2.62 -6.37
CA TYR A 256 15.45 -2.87 -7.69
C TYR A 256 14.45 -3.26 -8.77
N ARG A 257 13.15 -3.25 -8.47
CA ARG A 257 12.12 -3.47 -9.49
C ARG A 257 12.13 -2.34 -10.52
N ASN A 258 11.86 -2.71 -11.76
CA ASN A 258 11.85 -1.79 -12.91
C ASN A 258 10.46 -1.33 -13.34
N LYS A 259 9.42 -1.91 -12.75
CA LYS A 259 8.00 -1.61 -12.98
C LYS A 259 7.24 -1.84 -11.71
#